data_AF-A0A9D8DYU2-F1
#
_entry.id   AF-A0A9D8DYU2-F1
#
_cell.length_a   1.000
_cell.length_b   1.000
_cell.length_c   1.000
_cell.angle_alpha   90.00
_cell.angle_beta   90.00
_cell.angle_gamma   90.00
#
_symmetry.space_group_name_H-M   'P 1'
#
loop_
_entity.id
_entity.type
_entity.pdbx_description
1 polymer ?
#
loop_
_entity_poly.entity_id
_entity_poly.type
_entity_poly.pdbx_seq_one_letter_code
_entity_poly.pdbx_strand_id
1 'polypeptide(L)'
;MGFMDKVKETAAKAGEAAKDAGKAAQDKIEEQKVKKKISDLKEQLGGVVFAQRTGAANPSADASFDATIDRLVGEITEQETALAAVGETPAE
;
A
#
# COMPACT_ATOMS: atom_id res chain seq x y z
N MET A 1 16.95 34.05 30.13
CA MET A 1 16.33 32.74 29.84
C MET A 1 17.22 31.65 30.39
N GLY A 2 16.82 31.04 31.52
CA GLY A 2 17.62 30.02 32.19
C GLY A 2 17.66 28.72 31.39
N PHE A 3 18.63 27.85 31.68
CA PHE A 3 18.75 26.52 31.08
C PHE A 3 17.43 25.73 31.07
N MET A 4 16.59 25.90 32.10
CA MET A 4 15.26 25.30 32.21
C MET A 4 14.30 25.71 31.07
N ASP A 5 14.42 26.93 30.57
CA ASP A 5 13.60 27.49 29.49
C ASP A 5 14.00 26.85 28.14
N LYS A 6 15.31 26.69 27.90
CA LYS A 6 15.87 25.97 26.73
C LYS A 6 15.48 24.49 26.73
N VAL A 7 15.49 23.84 27.90
CA VAL A 7 15.11 22.43 28.03
C VAL A 7 13.62 22.24 27.73
N LYS A 8 12.74 23.12 28.25
CA LYS A 8 11.31 23.10 27.90
C LYS A 8 11.07 23.33 26.42
N GLU A 9 11.78 24.28 25.80
CA GLU A 9 11.65 24.55 24.37
C GLU A 9 12.14 23.37 23.51
N THR A 10 13.21 22.69 23.94
CA THR A 10 13.74 21.49 23.27
C THR A 10 12.79 20.31 23.42
N ALA A 11 12.19 20.13 24.60
CA ALA A 11 11.20 19.08 24.84
C ALA A 11 9.90 19.32 24.05
N ALA A 12 9.46 20.58 23.94
CA ALA A 12 8.31 20.95 23.09
C ALA A 12 8.59 20.66 21.61
N LYS A 13 9.75 21.08 21.09
CA LYS A 13 10.19 20.78 19.71
C LYS A 13 10.37 19.28 19.46
N ALA A 14 10.87 18.53 20.43
CA ALA A 14 10.99 17.07 20.33
C ALA A 14 9.61 16.37 20.32
N GLY A 15 8.63 16.89 21.08
CA GLY A 15 7.27 16.39 21.08
C GLY A 15 6.50 16.67 19.78
N GLU A 16 6.74 17.81 19.13
CA GLU A 16 6.22 18.11 17.79
C GLU A 16 6.88 17.23 16.72
N ALA A 17 8.23 17.14 16.71
CA ALA A 17 8.95 16.28 15.76
C ALA A 17 8.56 14.80 15.87
N ALA A 18 8.24 14.30 17.07
CA ALA A 18 7.78 12.94 17.28
C ALA A 18 6.37 12.68 16.70
N LYS A 19 5.48 13.69 16.71
CA LYS A 19 4.13 13.54 16.15
C LYS A 19 4.15 13.52 14.63
N ASP A 20 4.94 14.39 14.00
CA ASP A 20 5.07 14.42 12.54
C ASP A 20 5.83 13.20 12.00
N ALA A 21 6.89 12.76 12.69
CA ALA A 21 7.58 11.52 12.35
C ALA A 21 6.70 10.27 12.54
N GLY A 22 5.81 10.26 13.54
CA GLY A 22 4.87 9.18 13.78
C GLY A 22 3.83 9.02 12.68
N LYS A 23 3.30 10.13 12.15
CA LYS A 23 2.37 10.12 11.01
C LYS A 23 3.07 9.67 9.72
N ALA A 24 4.20 10.26 9.38
CA ALA A 24 4.97 9.88 8.19
C ALA A 24 5.42 8.40 8.22
N ALA A 25 5.67 7.84 9.40
CA ALA A 25 5.96 6.42 9.55
C ALA A 25 4.72 5.53 9.33
N GLN A 26 3.55 5.94 9.84
CA GLN A 26 2.29 5.22 9.62
C GLN A 26 1.90 5.23 8.14
N ASP A 27 1.94 6.40 7.49
CA ASP A 27 1.60 6.55 6.08
C ASP A 27 2.50 5.69 5.18
N LYS A 28 3.81 5.65 5.46
CA LYS A 28 4.75 4.75 4.75
C LYS A 28 4.43 3.27 4.95
N ILE A 29 4.03 2.86 6.15
CA ILE A 29 3.68 1.46 6.42
C ILE A 29 2.40 1.08 5.66
N GLU A 30 1.42 1.97 5.59
CA GLU A 30 0.19 1.74 4.83
C GLU A 30 0.46 1.67 3.32
N GLU A 31 1.28 2.58 2.79
CA GLU A 31 1.71 2.56 1.39
C GLU A 31 2.40 1.24 1.03
N GLN A 32 3.33 0.77 1.86
CA GLN A 32 4.03 -0.49 1.65
C GLN A 32 3.08 -1.70 1.70
N LYS A 33 2.08 -1.68 2.59
CA LYS A 33 1.05 -2.73 2.65
C LYS A 33 0.23 -2.76 1.36
N VAL A 34 -0.20 -1.61 0.86
CA VAL A 34 -0.98 -1.52 -0.38
C VAL A 34 -0.14 -1.98 -1.58
N LYS A 35 1.12 -1.53 -1.69
CA LYS A 35 2.07 -1.99 -2.72
C LYS A 35 2.26 -3.50 -2.70
N LYS A 36 2.41 -4.08 -1.51
CA LYS A 36 2.54 -5.54 -1.36
C LYS A 36 1.29 -6.26 -1.85
N LYS A 37 0.10 -5.81 -1.45
CA LYS A 37 -1.17 -6.38 -1.94
C LYS A 37 -1.29 -6.33 -3.47
N ILE A 38 -0.93 -5.20 -4.08
CA ILE A 38 -0.93 -5.07 -5.55
C ILE A 38 0.04 -6.08 -6.19
N SER A 39 1.22 -6.26 -5.61
CA SER A 39 2.19 -7.25 -6.09
C SER A 39 1.63 -8.68 -6.00
N ASP A 40 1.05 -9.05 -4.85
CA ASP A 40 0.45 -10.37 -4.64
C ASP A 40 -0.71 -10.64 -5.62
N LEU A 41 -1.53 -9.61 -5.90
CA LEU A 41 -2.62 -9.71 -6.88
C LEU A 41 -2.11 -9.85 -8.33
N LYS A 42 -1.04 -9.12 -8.68
CA LYS A 42 -0.39 -9.23 -10.01
C LYS A 42 0.24 -10.60 -10.23
N GLU A 43 0.84 -11.18 -9.19
CA GLU A 43 1.38 -12.54 -9.23
C GLU A 43 0.27 -13.57 -9.44
N GLN A 44 -0.85 -13.44 -8.70
CA GLN A 44 -2.03 -14.28 -8.89
C GLN A 44 -2.59 -14.16 -10.32
N LEU A 45 -2.71 -12.94 -10.85
CA LEU A 45 -3.15 -12.70 -12.22
C LEU A 45 -2.23 -13.38 -13.23
N GLY A 46 -0.92 -13.26 -13.04
CA GLY A 46 0.08 -13.94 -13.87
C GLY A 46 -0.06 -15.46 -13.84
N GLY A 47 -0.29 -16.04 -12.66
CA GLY A 47 -0.54 -17.47 -12.50
C GLY A 47 -1.81 -17.95 -13.22
N VAL A 48 -2.91 -17.20 -13.11
CA VAL A 48 -4.17 -17.50 -13.78
C VAL A 48 -4.03 -17.42 -15.31
N VAL A 49 -3.42 -16.35 -15.82
CA VAL A 49 -3.19 -16.16 -17.26
C VAL A 49 -2.24 -17.24 -17.80
N PHE A 50 -1.19 -17.58 -17.05
CA PHE A 50 -0.29 -18.66 -17.43
C PHE A 50 -1.04 -19.99 -17.54
N ALA A 51 -1.82 -20.36 -16.52
CA ALA A 51 -2.63 -21.57 -16.53
C ALA A 51 -3.63 -21.60 -17.69
N GLN A 52 -4.28 -20.47 -18.01
CA GLN A 52 -5.16 -20.33 -19.17
C GLN A 52 -4.40 -20.62 -20.48
N ARG A 53 -3.19 -20.08 -20.62
CA ARG A 53 -2.37 -20.22 -21.83
C ARG A 53 -1.77 -21.62 -22.00
N THR A 54 -1.47 -22.31 -20.91
CA THR A 54 -0.95 -23.67 -20.93
C THR A 54 -2.04 -24.74 -20.97
N GLY A 55 -3.33 -24.35 -20.92
CA GLY A 55 -4.45 -25.29 -20.81
C GLY A 55 -4.46 -26.06 -19.49
N ALA A 56 -3.84 -25.50 -18.45
CA ALA A 56 -3.90 -26.07 -17.10
C ALA A 56 -5.27 -25.79 -16.47
N ALA A 57 -5.58 -26.47 -15.37
CA ALA A 57 -6.81 -26.21 -14.63
C ALA A 57 -6.81 -24.79 -14.04
N ASN A 58 -7.99 -24.14 -14.01
CA ASN A 58 -8.11 -22.85 -13.34
C ASN A 58 -7.81 -23.02 -11.85
N PRO A 59 -6.86 -22.27 -11.27
CA PRO A 59 -6.63 -22.29 -9.82
C PRO A 59 -7.87 -21.85 -9.03
N SER A 60 -8.79 -21.10 -9.63
CA SER A 60 -10.07 -20.75 -9.04
C SER A 60 -11.12 -21.81 -9.38
N ALA A 61 -11.45 -22.66 -8.42
CA ALA A 61 -12.38 -23.78 -8.60
C ALA A 61 -13.81 -23.35 -9.00
N ASP A 62 -14.23 -22.15 -8.60
CA ASP A 62 -15.62 -21.68 -8.71
C ASP A 62 -15.88 -20.69 -9.85
N ALA A 63 -14.87 -20.37 -10.69
CA ALA A 63 -14.99 -19.34 -11.72
C ALA A 63 -14.26 -19.71 -13.02
N SER A 64 -14.72 -19.18 -14.15
CA SER A 64 -13.99 -19.23 -15.43
C SER A 64 -12.73 -18.39 -15.37
N PHE A 65 -11.73 -18.71 -16.19
CA PHE A 65 -10.49 -17.92 -16.30
C PHE A 65 -10.75 -16.44 -16.52
N ASP A 66 -11.64 -16.10 -17.46
CA ASP A 66 -11.96 -14.71 -17.78
C ASP A 66 -12.60 -13.98 -16.58
N ALA A 67 -13.52 -14.63 -15.87
CA ALA A 67 -14.14 -14.07 -14.67
C ALA A 67 -13.12 -13.87 -13.52
N THR A 68 -12.17 -14.79 -13.36
CA THR A 68 -11.07 -14.66 -12.40
C THR A 68 -10.13 -13.51 -12.79
N ILE A 69 -9.80 -13.39 -14.08
CA ILE A 69 -8.94 -12.31 -14.61
C ILE A 69 -9.61 -10.94 -14.43
N ASP A 70 -10.88 -10.79 -14.84
CA ASP A 70 -11.63 -9.54 -14.72
C ASP A 70 -11.70 -9.08 -13.26
N ARG A 71 -11.96 -10.01 -12.34
CA ARG A 71 -11.95 -9.74 -10.91
C ARG A 71 -10.58 -9.25 -10.44
N LEU A 72 -9.51 -9.98 -10.76
CA LEU A 72 -8.15 -9.61 -10.32
C LEU A 72 -7.71 -8.26 -10.90
N VAL A 73 -8.02 -7.98 -12.17
CA VAL A 73 -7.75 -6.69 -12.80
C VAL A 73 -8.52 -5.57 -12.12
N GLY A 74 -9.79 -5.79 -11.78
CA GLY A 74 -10.60 -4.85 -11.01
C GLY A 74 -10.00 -4.54 -9.65
N GLU A 75 -9.67 -5.57 -8.87
CA GLU A 75 -9.04 -5.42 -7.55
C GLU A 75 -7.68 -4.70 -7.64
N ILE A 76 -6.83 -5.03 -8.62
CA ILE A 76 -5.55 -4.34 -8.84
C ILE A 76 -5.79 -2.85 -9.15
N THR A 77 -6.74 -2.54 -10.03
CA THR A 77 -7.04 -1.15 -10.44
C THR A 77 -7.54 -0.33 -9.26
N GLU A 78 -8.40 -0.90 -8.42
CA GLU A 78 -8.88 -0.25 -7.19
C GLU A 78 -7.74 0.03 -6.22
N GLN A 79 -6.86 -0.95 -5.99
CA GLN A 79 -5.73 -0.78 -5.09
C GLN A 79 -4.68 0.20 -5.63
N GLU A 80 -4.43 0.21 -6.95
CA GLU A 80 -3.55 1.19 -7.59
C GLU A 80 -4.12 2.62 -7.49
N THR A 81 -5.44 2.77 -7.65
CA THR A 81 -6.12 4.06 -7.45
C THR A 81 -6.02 4.52 -6.00
N ALA A 82 -6.22 3.61 -5.03
CA ALA A 82 -6.06 3.90 -3.61
C ALA A 82 -4.60 4.27 -3.27
N LEU A 83 -3.62 3.59 -3.86
CA LEU A 83 -2.21 3.90 -3.69
C LEU A 83 -1.85 5.27 -4.28
N ALA A 84 -2.38 5.62 -5.45
CA ALA A 84 -2.18 6.93 -6.05
C ALA A 84 -2.73 8.06 -5.16
N ALA A 85 -3.92 7.86 -4.56
CA ALA A 85 -4.51 8.81 -3.62
C ALA A 85 -3.68 8.98 -2.33
N VAL A 86 -2.97 7.94 -1.89
CA VAL A 86 -2.05 8.00 -0.74
C VAL A 86 -0.72 8.69 -1.14
N GLY A 87 -0.18 8.37 -2.31
CA GLY A 87 1.06 8.94 -2.84
C GLY A 87 0.95 10.39 -3.30
N GLU A 88 -0.25 10.91 -3.55
CA GLU A 88 -0.53 12.33 -3.84
C GLU A 88 -0.60 13.21 -2.58
N THR A 89 -0.40 12.67 -1.37
CA THR A 89 -0.13 13.55 -0.23
C THR A 89 1.19 14.27 -0.48
N PRO A 90 1.16 15.58 -0.76
CA PRO A 90 2.37 16.30 -1.12
C PRO A 90 3.24 16.34 0.12
N ALA A 91 4.42 15.73 0.03
CA ALA A 91 5.56 16.26 0.76
C ALA A 91 5.71 17.71 0.28
N GLU A 92 5.49 18.64 1.23
CA GLU A 92 5.67 20.10 1.14
C GLU A 92 6.74 20.57 0.14
#